data_AF-A0A9E1S2T0-F1
#
_entry.id   AF-A0A9E1S2T0-F1
#
_cell.length_a   1.000
_cell.length_b   1.000
_cell.length_c   1.000
_cell.angle_alpha   90.00
_cell.angle_beta   90.00
_cell.angle_gamma   90.00
#
_symmetry.space_group_name_H-M   'P 1'
#
loop_
_entity.id
_entity.type
_entity.pdbx_description
1 polymer ?
#
loop_
_entity_poly.entity_id
_entity_poly.type
_entity_poly.pdbx_seq_one_letter_code
_entity_poly.pdbx_strand_id
1 'polypeptide(L)'
;MTLSDTRLAPLADIDLVITDRSIHGMLLTAALMNMLNRHGADVRFMTHKGIEFLPANRWSRCKIVFAGFPIKPTTVDQLTRFNHDLALVRSCVAAVISTHGRQCWKDVLGKSFDKLFIEPEFERTHNSHLTEAEILMREFEAGQYARQLLTDASKAKKGDLDSVFGNMVHRSMHPYFNDDTRRIHIVRTLAQETAPSTLMQQWMQRSTS
;
A
#
# COMPACT_ATOMS: atom_id res chain seq x y z
N MET A 1 -2.21 11.71 20.68
CA MET A 1 -1.47 12.01 19.45
C MET A 1 -2.43 12.79 18.54
N THR A 2 -2.31 14.11 18.50
CA THR A 2 -3.17 14.96 17.68
C THR A 2 -2.60 15.01 16.27
N LEU A 3 -3.33 14.48 15.29
CA LEU A 3 -3.04 14.61 13.87
C LEU A 3 -3.18 16.09 13.45
N SER A 4 -2.19 16.92 13.76
CA SER A 4 -2.13 18.33 13.30
C SER A 4 -1.39 18.49 11.97
N ASP A 5 -0.96 17.39 11.35
CA ASP A 5 -0.48 17.41 9.97
C ASP A 5 -1.66 17.45 9.00
N THR A 6 -2.02 18.67 8.59
CA THR A 6 -3.04 18.97 7.57
C THR A 6 -2.85 18.18 6.28
N ARG A 7 -1.63 17.70 6.02
CA ARG A 7 -1.33 16.82 4.89
C ARG A 7 -2.03 15.46 5.03
N LEU A 8 -1.98 14.77 6.17
CA LEU A 8 -2.60 13.43 6.30
C LEU A 8 -4.14 13.45 6.40
N ALA A 9 -4.78 14.62 6.47
CA ALA A 9 -6.22 14.73 6.64
C ALA A 9 -7.06 13.92 5.62
N PRO A 10 -6.70 13.83 4.32
CA PRO A 10 -7.41 12.98 3.35
C PRO A 10 -7.28 11.47 3.64
N LEU A 11 -6.20 11.07 4.31
CA LEU A 11 -5.90 9.70 4.74
C LEU A 11 -6.47 9.37 6.12
N ALA A 12 -6.99 10.36 6.85
CA ALA A 12 -7.41 10.20 8.23
C ALA A 12 -8.55 9.19 8.39
N ASP A 13 -9.31 8.88 7.33
CA ASP A 13 -10.51 8.05 7.35
C ASP A 13 -10.60 7.17 6.11
N ILE A 14 -9.65 6.26 5.96
CA ILE A 14 -9.59 5.33 4.83
C ILE A 14 -10.36 4.05 5.16
N ASP A 15 -11.11 3.55 4.18
CA ASP A 15 -11.89 2.31 4.31
C ASP A 15 -11.17 1.12 3.67
N LEU A 16 -10.41 1.38 2.60
CA LEU A 16 -9.78 0.35 1.79
C LEU A 16 -8.38 0.78 1.31
N VAL A 17 -7.40 -0.11 1.46
CA VAL A 17 -6.08 -0.01 0.80
C VAL A 17 -5.99 -1.04 -0.31
N ILE A 18 -5.71 -0.58 -1.54
CA ILE A 18 -5.38 -1.41 -2.69
C ILE A 18 -3.87 -1.34 -2.91
N THR A 19 -3.20 -2.50 -2.89
CA THR A 19 -1.73 -2.58 -2.96
C THR A 19 -1.28 -3.75 -3.83
N ASP A 20 -0.01 -3.74 -4.23
CA ASP A 20 0.59 -4.84 -4.96
C ASP A 20 0.88 -6.05 -4.05
N ARG A 21 0.96 -7.24 -4.65
CA ARG A 21 1.19 -8.51 -3.93
C ARG A 21 2.60 -8.69 -3.36
N SER A 22 3.47 -7.70 -3.52
CA SER A 22 4.88 -7.79 -3.16
C SER A 22 5.10 -7.65 -1.65
N ILE A 23 6.27 -8.07 -1.16
CA ILE A 23 6.67 -7.84 0.24
C ILE A 23 6.75 -6.33 0.51
N HIS A 24 7.22 -5.53 -0.45
CA HIS A 24 7.17 -4.07 -0.37
C HIS A 24 5.73 -3.56 -0.15
N GLY A 25 4.76 -4.00 -0.97
CA GLY A 25 3.36 -3.58 -0.85
C GLY A 25 2.73 -3.99 0.47
N MET A 26 3.10 -5.17 0.99
CA MET A 26 2.66 -5.63 2.31
C MET A 26 3.21 -4.74 3.44
N LEU A 27 4.52 -4.50 3.47
CA LEU A 27 5.16 -3.69 4.50
C LEU A 27 4.75 -2.21 4.43
N LEU A 28 4.63 -1.66 3.22
CA LEU A 28 4.15 -0.31 2.97
C LEU A 28 2.72 -0.13 3.49
N THR A 29 1.83 -1.09 3.21
CA THR A 29 0.45 -1.07 3.70
C THR A 29 0.39 -1.19 5.22
N ALA A 30 1.17 -2.09 5.82
CA ALA A 30 1.23 -2.24 7.28
C ALA A 30 1.69 -0.94 7.96
N ALA A 31 2.74 -0.30 7.44
CA ALA A 31 3.21 0.99 7.93
C ALA A 31 2.15 2.08 7.81
N LEU A 32 1.49 2.19 6.65
CA LEU A 32 0.43 3.16 6.41
C LEU A 32 -0.73 2.97 7.40
N MET A 33 -1.19 1.74 7.59
CA MET A 33 -2.27 1.43 8.54
C MET A 33 -1.87 1.76 9.98
N ASN A 34 -0.60 1.53 10.34
CA ASN A 34 -0.06 1.89 11.66
C ASN A 34 -0.04 3.41 11.85
N MET A 35 0.52 4.17 10.91
CA MET A 35 0.62 5.63 10.97
C MET A 35 -0.76 6.30 11.08
N LEU A 36 -1.76 5.75 10.39
CA LEU A 36 -3.12 6.30 10.38
C LEU A 36 -3.98 5.80 11.54
N ASN A 37 -3.49 4.85 12.35
CA ASN A 37 -4.29 4.13 13.35
C ASN A 37 -5.56 3.52 12.72
N ARG A 38 -5.45 2.98 11.49
CA ARG A 38 -6.56 2.43 10.70
C ARG A 38 -6.43 0.92 10.53
N HIS A 39 -6.30 0.21 11.66
CA HIS A 39 -6.16 -1.26 11.68
C HIS A 39 -7.39 -2.01 11.14
N GLY A 40 -8.57 -1.38 11.20
CA GLY A 40 -9.83 -1.92 10.68
C GLY A 40 -10.06 -1.72 9.19
N ALA A 41 -9.19 -0.97 8.49
CA ALA A 41 -9.34 -0.79 7.05
C ALA A 41 -9.21 -2.13 6.32
N ASP A 42 -10.00 -2.29 5.26
CA ASP A 42 -9.87 -3.42 4.36
C ASP A 42 -8.57 -3.31 3.55
N VAL A 43 -8.00 -4.45 3.20
CA VAL A 43 -6.81 -4.53 2.36
C VAL A 43 -7.09 -5.47 1.20
N ARG A 44 -6.76 -5.01 -0.02
CA ARG A 44 -6.86 -5.82 -1.24
C ARG A 44 -5.52 -5.85 -1.94
N PHE A 45 -4.97 -7.06 -2.01
CA PHE A 45 -3.77 -7.35 -2.77
C PHE A 45 -4.13 -7.66 -4.21
N MET A 46 -3.43 -7.00 -5.12
CA MET A 46 -3.71 -7.11 -6.54
C MET A 46 -2.44 -7.23 -7.36
N THR A 47 -2.59 -7.80 -8.55
CA THR A 47 -1.62 -7.58 -9.61
C THR A 47 -2.15 -6.50 -10.54
N HIS A 48 -1.25 -5.86 -11.29
CA HIS A 48 -1.59 -4.89 -12.32
C HIS A 48 -2.66 -5.41 -13.32
N LYS A 49 -2.78 -6.73 -13.52
CA LYS A 49 -3.76 -7.35 -14.45
C LYS A 49 -5.12 -7.67 -13.82
N GLY A 50 -5.29 -7.43 -12.51
CA GLY A 50 -6.46 -7.94 -11.78
C GLY A 50 -7.56 -6.91 -11.53
N ILE A 51 -7.31 -5.62 -11.73
CA ILE A 51 -8.17 -4.55 -11.20
C ILE A 51 -9.58 -4.55 -11.80
N GLU A 52 -9.72 -4.99 -13.05
CA GLU A 52 -11.02 -5.09 -13.72
C GLU A 52 -11.98 -6.10 -13.07
N PHE A 53 -11.45 -7.03 -12.26
CA PHE A 53 -12.26 -8.04 -11.56
C PHE A 53 -12.70 -7.59 -10.17
N LEU A 54 -12.32 -6.38 -9.73
CA LEU A 54 -12.78 -5.87 -8.45
C LEU A 54 -14.24 -5.42 -8.54
N PRO A 55 -15.15 -6.04 -7.76
CA PRO A 55 -16.54 -5.64 -7.75
C PRO A 55 -16.69 -4.33 -6.97
N ALA A 56 -16.63 -3.18 -7.67
CA ALA A 56 -16.69 -1.83 -7.08
C ALA A 56 -17.89 -1.67 -6.12
N ASN A 57 -19.02 -2.33 -6.43
CA ASN A 57 -20.23 -2.33 -5.62
C ASN A 57 -20.09 -2.91 -4.20
N ARG A 58 -19.03 -3.67 -3.91
CA ARG A 58 -18.74 -4.16 -2.56
C ARG A 58 -18.21 -3.07 -1.63
N TRP A 59 -17.72 -1.96 -2.18
CA TRP A 59 -17.19 -0.83 -1.44
C TRP A 59 -18.01 0.41 -1.75
N SER A 60 -19.29 0.41 -1.42
CA SER A 60 -20.16 1.58 -1.57
C SER A 60 -19.85 2.62 -0.50
N ARG A 61 -19.72 3.89 -0.89
CA ARG A 61 -19.37 5.02 -0.01
C ARG A 61 -18.02 4.89 0.71
N CYS A 62 -17.06 4.24 0.08
CA CYS A 62 -15.72 4.02 0.63
C CYS A 62 -14.69 5.04 0.12
N LYS A 63 -13.73 5.37 0.98
CA LYS A 63 -12.50 6.10 0.69
C LYS A 63 -11.35 5.13 0.49
N ILE A 64 -10.74 5.19 -0.68
CA ILE A 64 -9.78 4.19 -1.17
C ILE A 64 -8.39 4.80 -1.29
N VAL A 65 -7.36 4.07 -0.87
CA VAL A 65 -5.96 4.42 -1.10
C VAL A 65 -5.32 3.39 -2.01
N PHE A 66 -4.63 3.86 -3.04
CA PHE A 66 -3.67 3.03 -3.77
C PHE A 66 -2.28 3.19 -3.14
N ALA A 67 -1.66 2.10 -2.69
CA ALA A 67 -0.34 2.13 -2.07
C ALA A 67 0.62 1.17 -2.79
N GLY A 68 1.70 1.69 -3.38
CA GLY A 68 2.69 0.89 -4.11
C GLY A 68 2.11 0.16 -5.33
N PHE A 69 0.93 0.55 -5.80
CA PHE A 69 0.25 -0.10 -6.91
C PHE A 69 0.87 0.34 -8.24
N PRO A 70 1.34 -0.61 -9.08
CA PRO A 70 1.98 -0.25 -10.34
C PRO A 70 0.96 0.18 -11.40
N ILE A 71 1.28 1.25 -12.14
CA ILE A 71 0.58 1.63 -13.37
C ILE A 71 1.41 1.19 -14.56
N LYS A 72 0.76 0.49 -15.49
CA LYS A 72 1.32 0.19 -16.81
C LYS A 72 0.39 0.75 -17.88
N PRO A 73 0.90 1.05 -19.09
CA PRO A 73 0.05 1.49 -20.21
C PRO A 73 -1.13 0.55 -20.46
N THR A 74 -0.92 -0.76 -20.32
CA THR A 74 -1.96 -1.79 -20.51
C THR A 74 -3.05 -1.79 -19.43
N THR A 75 -2.89 -1.06 -18.33
CA THR A 75 -3.82 -1.08 -17.18
C THR A 75 -4.57 0.24 -17.01
N VAL A 76 -4.25 1.27 -17.81
CA VAL A 76 -4.86 2.59 -17.71
C VAL A 76 -6.37 2.50 -17.94
N ASP A 77 -6.82 1.83 -19.00
CA ASP A 77 -8.25 1.68 -19.29
C ASP A 77 -9.00 0.93 -18.19
N GLN A 78 -8.38 -0.12 -17.64
CA GLN A 78 -8.97 -0.93 -16.56
C GLN A 78 -9.10 -0.10 -15.28
N LEU A 79 -8.06 0.65 -14.91
CA LEU A 79 -8.09 1.53 -13.74
C LEU A 79 -9.08 2.69 -13.92
N THR A 80 -9.19 3.23 -15.14
CA THR A 80 -10.13 4.31 -15.47
C THR A 80 -11.57 3.82 -15.32
N ARG A 81 -11.89 2.64 -15.85
CA ARG A 81 -13.19 1.99 -15.67
C ARG A 81 -13.48 1.71 -14.19
N PHE A 82 -12.52 1.15 -13.47
CA PHE A 82 -12.68 0.89 -12.03
C PHE A 82 -12.97 2.19 -11.25
N ASN A 83 -12.25 3.28 -11.54
CA ASN A 83 -12.49 4.58 -10.93
C ASN A 83 -13.88 5.14 -11.27
N HIS A 84 -14.34 4.96 -12.52
CA HIS A 84 -15.71 5.29 -12.92
C HIS A 84 -16.74 4.49 -12.10
N ASP A 85 -16.57 3.17 -12.00
CA ASP A 85 -17.49 2.29 -11.26
C ASP A 85 -17.53 2.62 -9.76
N LEU A 86 -16.39 3.00 -9.17
CA LEU A 86 -16.33 3.52 -7.80
C LEU A 86 -17.18 4.77 -7.62
N ALA A 87 -17.11 5.72 -8.57
CA ALA A 87 -17.90 6.94 -8.52
C ALA A 87 -19.42 6.64 -8.58
N LEU A 88 -19.84 5.65 -9.39
CA LEU A 88 -21.25 5.23 -9.48
C LEU A 88 -21.80 4.73 -8.14
N VAL A 89 -20.95 4.17 -7.28
CA VAL A 89 -21.32 3.69 -5.93
C VAL A 89 -20.95 4.68 -4.82
N ARG A 90 -20.74 5.95 -5.18
CA ARG A 90 -20.40 7.06 -4.27
C ARG A 90 -19.10 6.87 -3.50
N SER A 91 -18.18 6.08 -4.05
CA SER A 91 -16.85 5.85 -3.51
C SER A 91 -15.83 6.72 -4.24
N CYS A 92 -14.68 6.93 -3.62
CA CYS A 92 -13.65 7.73 -4.23
C CYS A 92 -12.25 7.28 -3.84
N VAL A 93 -11.30 7.54 -4.74
CA VAL A 93 -9.88 7.49 -4.41
C VAL A 93 -9.57 8.71 -3.55
N ALA A 94 -9.21 8.46 -2.30
CA ALA A 94 -8.84 9.47 -1.33
C ALA A 94 -7.36 9.85 -1.43
N ALA A 95 -6.51 8.89 -1.81
CA ALA A 95 -5.09 9.12 -2.01
C ALA A 95 -4.44 8.07 -2.90
N VAL A 96 -3.28 8.45 -3.42
CA VAL A 96 -2.37 7.57 -4.15
C VAL A 96 -0.96 7.78 -3.58
N ILE A 97 -0.31 6.68 -3.26
CA ILE A 97 1.07 6.58 -2.80
C ILE A 97 1.82 5.72 -3.81
N SER A 98 2.59 6.35 -4.70
CA SER A 98 3.12 5.69 -5.90
C SER A 98 4.44 6.31 -6.37
N THR A 99 5.33 5.46 -6.87
CA THR A 99 6.55 5.87 -7.59
C THR A 99 6.32 6.23 -9.05
N HIS A 100 5.16 5.89 -9.63
CA HIS A 100 4.75 6.42 -10.93
C HIS A 100 4.38 7.91 -10.80
N GLY A 101 4.80 8.70 -11.79
CA GLY A 101 4.60 10.16 -11.81
C GLY A 101 3.11 10.56 -11.86
N ARG A 102 2.83 11.79 -11.44
CA ARG A 102 1.48 12.37 -11.39
C ARG A 102 0.72 12.27 -12.70
N GLN A 103 1.39 12.43 -13.84
CA GLN A 103 0.71 12.36 -15.13
C GLN A 103 0.05 11.00 -15.36
N CYS A 104 0.71 9.90 -15.03
CA CYS A 104 0.16 8.55 -15.15
C CYS A 104 -1.14 8.38 -14.35
N TRP A 105 -1.21 8.99 -13.16
CA TRP A 105 -2.41 8.93 -12.32
C TRP A 105 -3.50 9.90 -12.76
N LYS A 106 -3.15 11.07 -13.32
CA LYS A 106 -4.12 11.99 -13.93
C LYS A 106 -4.83 11.38 -15.14
N ASP A 107 -4.11 10.57 -15.93
CA ASP A 107 -4.70 9.87 -17.07
C ASP A 107 -5.75 8.82 -16.63
N VAL A 108 -5.61 8.28 -15.42
CA VAL A 108 -6.52 7.29 -14.83
C VAL A 108 -7.66 7.93 -14.03
N LEU A 109 -7.34 8.90 -13.17
CA LEU A 109 -8.26 9.47 -12.17
C LEU A 109 -8.94 10.76 -12.65
N GLY A 110 -8.51 11.30 -13.80
CA GLY A 110 -8.99 12.54 -14.38
C GLY A 110 -8.10 13.74 -14.04
N LYS A 111 -8.15 14.75 -14.91
CA LYS A 111 -7.29 15.96 -14.85
C LYS A 111 -7.46 16.80 -13.58
N SER A 112 -8.61 16.70 -12.92
CA SER A 112 -8.97 17.41 -11.68
C SER A 112 -8.66 16.63 -10.40
N PHE A 113 -7.93 15.51 -10.49
CA PHE A 113 -7.55 14.75 -9.31
C PHE A 113 -6.42 15.46 -8.55
N ASP A 114 -6.81 16.23 -7.53
CA ASP A 114 -5.88 16.97 -6.66
C ASP A 114 -5.49 16.20 -5.38
N LYS A 115 -5.96 14.96 -5.24
CA LYS A 115 -5.74 14.12 -4.05
C LYS A 115 -4.54 13.16 -4.19
N LEU A 116 -3.66 13.38 -5.16
CA LEU A 116 -2.41 12.62 -5.27
C LEU A 116 -1.48 13.04 -4.13
N PHE A 117 -1.05 12.07 -3.33
CA PHE A 117 -0.46 12.37 -2.04
C PHE A 117 1.06 12.25 -2.04
N ILE A 118 1.59 11.26 -2.75
CA ILE A 118 3.03 10.98 -2.77
C ILE A 118 3.44 10.59 -4.18
N GLU A 119 4.30 11.42 -4.77
CA GLU A 119 5.06 11.14 -5.99
C GLU A 119 6.55 11.31 -5.68
N PRO A 120 7.45 10.51 -6.26
CA PRO A 120 8.86 10.85 -6.26
C PRO A 120 9.02 12.16 -7.04
N GLU A 121 9.88 13.06 -6.57
CA GLU A 121 10.29 14.31 -7.25
C GLU A 121 11.06 14.07 -8.58
N PHE A 122 10.78 12.97 -9.28
CA PHE A 122 11.36 12.64 -10.58
C PHE A 122 11.18 13.77 -11.60
N GLU A 123 10.11 14.55 -11.49
CA GLU A 123 9.84 15.69 -12.39
C GLU A 123 10.66 16.95 -12.06
N ARG A 124 11.30 17.05 -10.88
CA ARG A 124 12.11 18.24 -10.51
C ARG A 124 13.62 17.98 -10.51
N THR A 125 14.07 16.76 -10.24
CA THR A 125 15.49 16.41 -10.30
C THR A 125 15.65 15.00 -10.88
N HIS A 126 16.38 14.88 -12.00
CA HIS A 126 16.53 13.66 -12.80
C HIS A 126 17.29 12.49 -12.12
N ASN A 127 17.27 12.35 -10.79
CA ASN A 127 18.18 11.42 -10.09
C ASN A 127 17.65 10.75 -8.80
N SER A 128 16.35 10.75 -8.51
CA SER A 128 15.87 10.15 -7.25
C SER A 128 15.43 8.69 -7.41
N HIS A 129 16.25 7.73 -6.97
CA HIS A 129 15.88 6.30 -6.82
C HIS A 129 14.98 6.02 -5.60
N LEU A 130 14.17 7.01 -5.18
CA LEU A 130 13.38 6.92 -3.96
C LEU A 130 12.17 6.02 -4.16
N THR A 131 11.93 5.19 -3.15
CA THR A 131 10.75 4.32 -3.00
C THR A 131 9.61 5.08 -2.33
N GLU A 132 8.37 4.61 -2.50
CA GLU A 132 7.20 5.17 -1.81
C GLU A 132 7.40 5.25 -0.29
N ALA A 133 8.06 4.25 0.28
CA ALA A 133 8.34 4.19 1.70
C ALA A 133 9.34 5.27 2.16
N GLU A 134 10.37 5.54 1.35
CA GLU A 134 11.32 6.63 1.63
C GLU A 134 10.66 8.00 1.56
N ILE A 135 9.72 8.20 0.64
CA ILE A 135 8.98 9.46 0.54
C ILE A 135 8.04 9.62 1.73
N LEU A 136 7.32 8.57 2.13
CA LEU A 136 6.50 8.59 3.35
C LEU A 136 7.30 8.96 4.60
N MET A 137 8.52 8.41 4.75
CA MET A 137 9.39 8.72 5.89
C MET A 137 9.89 10.17 5.92
N ARG A 138 10.00 10.81 4.74
CA ARG A 138 10.43 12.22 4.62
C ARG A 138 9.28 13.18 4.86
N GLU A 139 8.10 12.86 4.32
CA GLU A 139 6.95 13.76 4.31
C GLU A 139 6.11 13.70 5.59
N PHE A 140 6.26 12.65 6.41
CA PHE A 140 5.41 12.43 7.59
C PHE A 140 6.18 12.03 8.84
N GLU A 141 5.68 12.52 9.98
CA GLU A 141 6.11 12.04 11.29
C GLU A 141 5.52 10.65 11.57
N ALA A 142 6.32 9.63 11.27
CA ALA A 142 6.04 8.26 11.69
C ALA A 142 6.68 7.96 13.05
N GLY A 143 5.95 7.24 13.91
CA GLY A 143 6.52 6.64 15.12
C GLY A 143 7.64 5.64 14.79
N GLN A 144 8.49 5.32 15.76
CA GLN A 144 9.65 4.43 15.57
C GLN A 144 9.28 3.13 14.86
N TYR A 145 8.14 2.54 15.23
CA TYR A 145 7.68 1.28 14.65
C TYR A 145 7.32 1.40 13.17
N ALA A 146 6.46 2.36 12.81
CA ALA A 146 6.13 2.63 11.41
C ALA A 146 7.37 2.99 10.57
N ARG A 147 8.34 3.73 11.13
CA ARG A 147 9.62 4.02 10.44
C ARG A 147 10.41 2.75 10.14
N GLN A 148 10.44 1.78 11.04
CA GLN A 148 11.12 0.50 10.77
C GLN A 148 10.41 -0.28 9.66
N LEU A 149 9.08 -0.35 9.66
CA LEU A 149 8.31 -0.97 8.59
C LEU A 149 8.58 -0.30 7.23
N LEU A 150 8.62 1.03 7.16
CA LEU A 150 8.93 1.77 5.94
C LEU A 150 10.38 1.54 5.47
N THR A 151 11.33 1.47 6.40
CA THR A 151 12.74 1.16 6.09
C THR A 151 12.85 -0.23 5.45
N ASP A 152 12.22 -1.24 6.05
CA ASP A 152 12.23 -2.61 5.55
C ASP A 152 11.43 -2.75 4.23
N ALA A 153 10.36 -1.98 4.06
CA ALA A 153 9.62 -1.89 2.79
C ALA A 153 10.53 -1.39 1.67
N SER A 154 11.29 -0.31 1.89
CA SER A 154 12.23 0.23 0.91
C SER A 154 13.31 -0.78 0.52
N LYS A 155 13.87 -1.49 1.50
CA LYS A 155 14.84 -2.59 1.26
C LYS A 155 14.23 -3.70 0.41
N ALA A 156 13.01 -4.15 0.75
CA ALA A 156 12.31 -5.18 0.00
C ALA A 156 12.03 -4.75 -1.46
N LYS A 157 11.70 -3.48 -1.69
CA LYS A 157 11.54 -2.93 -3.06
C LYS A 157 12.83 -3.01 -3.88
N LYS A 158 13.98 -2.93 -3.22
CA LYS A 158 15.33 -3.02 -3.79
C LYS A 158 15.87 -4.46 -3.83
N GLY A 159 15.08 -5.45 -3.39
CA GLY A 159 15.43 -6.87 -3.41
C GLY A 159 16.09 -7.40 -2.13
N ASP A 160 16.31 -6.55 -1.12
CA ASP A 160 16.84 -6.97 0.19
C ASP A 160 15.68 -7.44 1.08
N LEU A 161 15.61 -8.76 1.29
CA LEU A 161 14.62 -9.43 2.13
C LEU A 161 15.18 -9.87 3.49
N ASP A 162 16.45 -9.54 3.81
CA ASP A 162 17.11 -9.98 5.05
C ASP A 162 16.83 -9.05 6.24
N SER A 163 16.10 -7.96 6.00
CA SER A 163 15.56 -7.08 7.05
C SER A 163 14.60 -7.80 8.00
N VAL A 164 14.37 -7.23 9.19
CA VAL A 164 13.58 -7.88 10.26
C VAL A 164 12.19 -8.24 9.76
N PHE A 165 11.46 -7.26 9.22
CA PHE A 165 10.10 -7.48 8.72
C PHE A 165 10.10 -8.07 7.30
N GLY A 166 11.10 -7.75 6.47
CA GLY A 166 11.27 -8.38 5.16
C GLY A 166 11.37 -9.91 5.26
N ASN A 167 12.25 -10.39 6.13
CA ASN A 167 12.46 -11.82 6.36
C ASN A 167 11.24 -12.47 7.01
N MET A 168 10.62 -11.77 7.97
CA MET A 168 9.39 -12.26 8.62
C MET A 168 8.26 -12.49 7.61
N VAL A 169 8.01 -11.52 6.73
CA VAL A 169 6.99 -11.64 5.67
C VAL A 169 7.39 -12.73 4.68
N HIS A 170 8.64 -12.72 4.20
CA HIS A 170 9.14 -13.70 3.24
C HIS A 170 8.93 -15.14 3.75
N ARG A 171 9.39 -15.43 4.98
CA ARG A 171 9.25 -16.75 5.60
C ARG A 171 7.81 -17.13 5.91
N SER A 172 6.99 -16.16 6.29
CA SER A 172 5.56 -16.38 6.52
C SER A 172 4.81 -16.66 5.22
N MET A 173 5.27 -16.14 4.09
CA MET A 173 4.63 -16.32 2.79
C MET A 173 5.12 -17.56 2.04
N HIS A 174 6.35 -18.03 2.22
CA HIS A 174 6.88 -19.19 1.50
C HIS A 174 6.20 -20.52 1.90
N PRO A 175 5.90 -21.44 0.95
CA PRO A 175 5.83 -21.26 -0.51
C PRO A 175 4.49 -20.69 -1.02
N TYR A 176 3.57 -20.33 -0.12
CA TYR A 176 2.21 -19.87 -0.39
C TYR A 176 2.08 -18.41 -0.88
N PHE A 177 2.89 -18.01 -1.86
CA PHE A 177 2.88 -16.66 -2.41
C PHE A 177 1.59 -16.29 -3.17
N ASN A 178 0.61 -17.16 -3.31
CA ASN A 178 -0.68 -16.83 -3.93
C ASN A 178 -1.83 -16.68 -2.92
N ASP A 179 -1.56 -16.86 -1.62
CA ASP A 179 -2.57 -16.79 -0.57
C ASP A 179 -2.77 -15.34 -0.07
N ASP A 180 -3.80 -14.66 -0.60
CA ASP A 180 -4.13 -13.30 -0.18
C ASP A 180 -4.75 -13.24 1.22
N THR A 181 -5.39 -14.30 1.71
CA THR A 181 -5.88 -14.38 3.09
C THR A 181 -4.71 -14.32 4.07
N ARG A 182 -3.65 -15.09 3.78
CA ARG A 182 -2.39 -15.05 4.53
C ARG A 182 -1.73 -13.67 4.47
N ARG A 183 -1.68 -13.02 3.30
CA ARG A 183 -1.14 -11.64 3.20
C ARG A 183 -1.91 -10.64 4.07
N ILE A 184 -3.24 -10.70 4.02
CA ILE A 184 -4.10 -9.81 4.82
C ILE A 184 -3.84 -10.03 6.31
N HIS A 185 -3.73 -11.29 6.76
CA HIS A 185 -3.39 -11.61 8.14
C HIS A 185 -2.05 -10.99 8.54
N ILE A 186 -1.00 -11.22 7.74
CA ILE A 186 0.35 -10.69 8.01
C ILE A 186 0.33 -9.16 8.10
N VAL A 187 -0.28 -8.47 7.14
CA VAL A 187 -0.34 -7.00 7.14
C VAL A 187 -1.12 -6.47 8.33
N ARG A 188 -2.23 -7.10 8.70
CA ARG A 188 -3.02 -6.68 9.87
C ARG A 188 -2.27 -6.90 11.17
N THR A 189 -1.55 -8.01 11.32
CA THR A 189 -0.67 -8.25 12.47
C THR A 189 0.43 -7.20 12.51
N LEU A 190 1.18 -7.00 11.42
CA LEU A 190 2.27 -6.03 11.37
C LEU A 190 1.79 -4.58 11.51
N ALA A 191 0.56 -4.24 11.14
CA ALA A 191 0.04 -2.91 11.38
C ALA A 191 -0.12 -2.60 12.89
N GLN A 192 -0.27 -3.62 13.74
CA GLN A 192 -0.62 -3.48 15.17
C GLN A 192 0.52 -3.90 16.11
N GLU A 193 1.27 -4.93 15.71
CA GLU A 193 2.18 -5.68 16.57
C GLU A 193 3.57 -5.70 15.95
N THR A 194 4.59 -5.46 16.78
CA THR A 194 6.00 -5.57 16.39
C THR A 194 6.46 -7.03 16.26
N ALA A 195 5.74 -7.97 16.86
CA ALA A 195 6.07 -9.38 16.90
C ALA A 195 5.14 -10.19 15.98
N PRO A 196 5.59 -11.33 15.42
CA PRO A 196 4.73 -12.21 14.66
C PRO A 196 3.71 -12.89 15.58
N SER A 197 2.45 -12.91 15.16
CA SER A 197 1.40 -13.71 15.80
C SER A 197 1.75 -15.20 15.80
N THR A 198 1.16 -15.99 16.70
CA THR A 198 1.36 -17.46 16.77
C THR A 198 1.16 -18.13 15.42
N LEU A 199 0.15 -17.69 14.65
CA LEU A 199 -0.13 -18.22 13.33
C LEU A 199 0.99 -17.89 12.33
N MET A 200 1.54 -16.68 12.35
CA MET A 200 2.70 -16.31 11.53
C MET A 200 3.94 -17.12 11.91
N GLN A 201 4.20 -17.30 13.20
CA GLN A 201 5.33 -18.12 13.66
C GLN A 201 5.26 -19.55 13.13
N GLN A 202 4.07 -20.16 13.15
CA GLN A 202 3.85 -21.49 12.57
C GLN A 202 4.14 -21.52 11.06
N TRP A 203 3.77 -20.46 10.32
CA TRP A 203 4.07 -20.36 8.90
C TRP A 203 5.58 -20.22 8.65
N MET A 204 6.27 -19.42 9.45
CA MET A 204 7.72 -19.23 9.35
C MET A 204 8.53 -20.50 9.67
N GLN A 205 8.01 -21.41 10.49
CA GLN A 205 8.66 -22.70 10.79
C GLN A 205 8.52 -23.69 9.63
N ARG A 206 7.41 -23.64 8.88
CA ARG A 206 7.17 -24.54 7.74
C ARG A 206 7.98 -24.19 6.49
N SER A 207 8.58 -23.00 6.43
CA SER A 207 9.42 -22.59 5.29
C SER A 207 10.87 -23.05 5.40
N THR A 208 11.28 -23.61 6.53
CA THR A 208 12.63 -24.16 6.77
C THR A 208 12.69 -25.69 6.73
N SER A 209 11.55 -26.35 6.52
CA SER A 209 11.40 -27.81 6.42
C SER A 209 11.25 -28.24 4.98
#